data_AF-A0A497LLJ9-F1
#
_entry.id   AF-A0A497LLJ9-F1
#
_cell.length_a   1.000
_cell.length_b   1.000
_cell.length_c   1.000
_cell.angle_alpha   90.00
_cell.angle_beta   90.00
_cell.angle_gamma   90.00
#
_symmetry.space_group_name_H-M   'P 1'
#
loop_
_entity.id
_entity.type
_entity.pdbx_description
1 polymer ?
#
loop_
_entity_poly.entity_id
_entity_poly.type
_entity_poly.pdbx_seq_one_letter_code
_entity_poly.pdbx_strand_id
1 'polypeptide(L)'
;MVECPRCKSEDVELIKSWDVRPKSKRGKAIKVSIYQCRSCGNKFRKAVKLEEASAPNISPAINVSQSIAGSVSEPQTVTVSDTHKESFFEKLKRSFHLF
;
A
#
# COMPACT_ATOMS: atom_id res chain seq x y z
N MET A 1 -17.20 -11.22 5.92
CA MET A 1 -16.13 -11.50 6.91
C MET A 1 -14.82 -11.83 6.20
N VAL A 2 -13.66 -11.67 6.86
CA VAL A 2 -12.37 -12.22 6.40
C VAL A 2 -11.93 -13.22 7.46
N GLU A 3 -11.68 -14.47 7.06
CA GLU A 3 -11.27 -15.54 7.96
C GLU A 3 -9.83 -15.92 7.72
N CYS A 4 -9.15 -16.37 8.79
CA CYS A 4 -7.81 -16.90 8.67
C CYS A 4 -7.83 -18.25 7.92
N PRO A 5 -7.13 -18.40 6.79
CA PRO A 5 -7.12 -19.65 6.02
C PRO A 5 -6.46 -20.83 6.77
N ARG A 6 -5.74 -20.56 7.87
CA ARG A 6 -5.02 -21.57 8.64
C ARG A 6 -5.83 -22.13 9.81
N CYS A 7 -6.40 -21.24 10.63
CA CYS A 7 -7.11 -21.63 11.86
C CYS A 7 -8.61 -21.31 11.84
N LYS A 8 -9.12 -20.72 10.75
CA LYS A 8 -10.54 -20.32 10.56
C LYS A 8 -11.05 -19.28 11.57
N SER A 9 -10.17 -18.71 12.38
CA SER A 9 -10.52 -17.58 13.25
C SER A 9 -10.91 -16.35 12.43
N GLU A 10 -11.92 -15.64 12.90
CA GLU A 10 -12.39 -14.35 12.38
C GLU A 10 -11.61 -13.17 12.98
N ASP A 11 -10.80 -13.41 14.01
CA ASP A 11 -9.96 -12.40 14.66
C ASP A 11 -8.70 -12.11 13.82
N VAL A 12 -8.90 -11.26 12.82
CA VAL A 12 -7.87 -10.86 11.85
C VAL A 12 -7.74 -9.34 11.78
N GLU A 13 -6.50 -8.87 11.78
CA GLU A 13 -6.15 -7.45 11.72
C GLU A 13 -5.68 -7.08 10.32
N LEU A 14 -6.17 -5.96 9.78
CA LEU A 14 -5.70 -5.41 8.51
C LEU A 14 -4.38 -4.66 8.73
N ILE A 15 -3.30 -5.14 8.12
CA ILE A 15 -1.97 -4.54 8.24
C ILE A 15 -1.73 -3.48 7.17
N LYS A 16 -2.11 -3.79 5.92
CA LYS A 16 -1.88 -2.88 4.79
C LYS A 16 -2.89 -3.18 3.69
N SER A 17 -3.30 -2.14 2.98
CA SER A 17 -4.13 -2.25 1.78
C SER A 17 -3.58 -1.36 0.67
N TRP A 18 -3.68 -1.81 -0.57
CA TRP A 18 -3.30 -1.02 -1.75
C TRP A 18 -4.09 -1.46 -2.98
N ASP A 19 -4.25 -0.52 -3.90
CA ASP A 19 -4.92 -0.77 -5.17
C ASP A 19 -3.90 -1.13 -6.25
N VAL A 20 -4.22 -2.13 -7.05
CA VAL A 20 -3.43 -2.60 -8.17
C VAL A 20 -4.21 -2.34 -9.45
N ARG A 21 -3.67 -1.45 -10.30
CA ARG A 21 -4.22 -1.15 -11.62
C ARG A 21 -3.33 -1.76 -12.71
N PRO A 22 -3.88 -2.55 -13.64
CA PRO A 22 -3.09 -3.14 -14.72
C PRO A 22 -2.55 -2.06 -15.66
N LYS A 23 -1.25 -2.12 -16.00
CA LYS A 23 -0.60 -1.15 -16.89
C LYS A 23 -1.19 -1.13 -18.30
N SER A 24 -1.59 -2.30 -18.79
CA SER A 24 -2.20 -2.47 -20.11
C SER A 24 -3.61 -1.85 -20.21
N LYS A 25 -4.18 -1.37 -19.09
CA LYS A 25 -5.59 -0.95 -18.96
C LYS A 25 -6.61 -2.04 -19.32
N ARG A 26 -6.15 -3.28 -19.60
CA ARG A 26 -7.01 -4.43 -19.84
C ARG A 26 -7.24 -5.17 -18.53
N GLY A 27 -8.46 -5.11 -18.04
CA GLY A 27 -8.90 -5.76 -16.79
C GLY A 27 -9.30 -4.78 -15.69
N LYS A 28 -10.12 -5.24 -14.73
CA LYS A 28 -10.56 -4.41 -13.60
C LYS A 28 -9.41 -4.21 -12.60
N ALA A 29 -9.43 -3.06 -11.92
CA ALA A 29 -8.55 -2.82 -10.78
C ALA A 29 -8.85 -3.81 -9.63
N ILE A 30 -7.84 -4.14 -8.84
CA ILE A 30 -7.95 -5.06 -7.71
C ILE A 30 -7.41 -4.38 -6.46
N LYS A 31 -8.15 -4.46 -5.36
CA LYS A 31 -7.66 -4.08 -4.04
C LYS A 31 -7.04 -5.29 -3.36
N VAL A 32 -5.76 -5.19 -3.03
CA VAL A 32 -5.02 -6.22 -2.29
C VAL A 32 -4.85 -5.77 -0.85
N SER A 33 -5.21 -6.63 0.08
CA SER A 33 -5.11 -6.37 1.52
C SER A 33 -4.31 -7.47 2.21
N ILE A 34 -3.36 -7.11 3.07
CA ILE A 34 -2.62 -8.01 3.96
C ILE A 34 -3.30 -8.02 5.32
N TYR A 35 -3.61 -9.21 5.81
CA TYR A 35 -4.14 -9.44 7.14
C TYR A 35 -3.15 -10.23 7.99
N GLN A 36 -3.21 -10.04 9.30
CA GLN A 36 -2.55 -10.86 10.30
C GLN A 36 -3.60 -11.44 11.25
N CYS A 37 -3.65 -12.76 11.36
CA CYS A 37 -4.50 -13.42 12.34
C CYS A 37 -3.93 -13.24 13.74
N ARG A 38 -4.74 -12.75 14.69
CA ARG A 38 -4.33 -12.58 16.08
C ARG A 38 -4.33 -13.90 16.86
N SER A 39 -5.13 -14.88 16.44
CA SER A 39 -5.21 -16.20 17.10
C SER A 39 -4.01 -17.11 16.81
N CYS A 40 -3.46 -17.08 15.58
CA CYS A 40 -2.36 -17.99 15.18
C CYS A 40 -1.13 -17.29 14.57
N GLY A 41 -1.14 -15.95 14.50
CA GLY A 41 -0.05 -15.14 13.96
C GLY A 41 0.12 -15.19 12.43
N ASN A 42 -0.67 -15.98 11.70
CA ASN A 42 -0.50 -16.16 10.26
C ASN A 42 -0.80 -14.87 9.48
N LYS A 43 0.10 -14.49 8.56
CA LYS A 43 -0.07 -13.35 7.66
C LYS A 43 -0.52 -13.85 6.28
N PHE A 44 -1.59 -13.27 5.74
CA PHE A 44 -2.16 -13.70 4.46
C PHE A 44 -2.73 -12.51 3.66
N ARG A 45 -2.97 -12.72 2.36
CA ARG A 45 -3.48 -11.69 1.45
C ARG A 45 -4.89 -12.02 0.98
N LYS A 46 -5.72 -11.00 0.79
CA LYS A 46 -7.01 -11.10 0.09
C LYS A 46 -7.04 -10.09 -1.05
N ALA A 47 -7.42 -10.56 -2.23
CA ALA A 47 -7.60 -9.74 -3.43
C ALA A 47 -9.10 -9.61 -3.72
N VAL A 48 -9.58 -8.38 -3.87
CA VAL A 48 -10.98 -8.09 -4.22
C VAL A 48 -10.99 -7.26 -5.50
N LYS A 49 -11.78 -7.70 -6.48
CA LYS A 49 -11.97 -6.97 -7.73
C LYS A 49 -12.78 -5.71 -7.42
N LEU A 50 -12.25 -4.54 -7.77
CA LEU A 50 -13.00 -3.30 -7.67
C LEU A 50 -13.96 -3.25 -8.86
N GLU A 51 -15.25 -3.30 -8.57
CA GLU A 51 -16.27 -2.85 -9.52
C GLU A 51 -16.07 -1.33 -9.65
N GLU A 52 -15.79 -0.84 -10.86
CA GLU A 52 -15.81 0.60 -11.11
C GLU A 52 -17.24 1.06 -10.86
N ALA A 53 -17.46 1.70 -9.71
CA ALA A 53 -18.68 2.43 -9.46
C ALA A 53 -18.80 3.47 -10.60
N SER A 54 -19.72 3.23 -11.52
CA SER A 54 -20.27 4.27 -12.38
C SER A 54 -20.58 5.46 -11.47
N ALA A 55 -19.92 6.59 -11.71
CA ALA A 55 -19.90 7.75 -10.84
C ALA A 55 -21.27 8.05 -10.19
N PRO A 56 -21.35 8.27 -8.87
CA PRO A 56 -22.50 8.96 -8.32
C PRO A 56 -22.49 10.39 -8.89
N ASN A 57 -23.55 10.74 -9.60
CA ASN A 57 -23.85 12.12 -10.01
C ASN A 57 -23.94 12.98 -8.74
N ILE A 58 -22.93 13.82 -8.49
CA ILE A 58 -22.91 14.75 -7.37
C ILE A 58 -23.60 16.04 -7.83
N SER A 59 -24.84 16.26 -7.37
CA SER A 59 -25.44 17.59 -7.30
C SER A 59 -24.70 18.43 -6.24
N PRO A 60 -24.41 19.73 -6.46
CA PRO A 60 -23.59 20.51 -5.56
C PRO A 60 -24.43 21.07 -4.40
N ALA A 61 -24.11 20.67 -3.17
CA ALA A 61 -24.60 21.33 -1.96
C ALA A 61 -23.44 21.97 -1.20
N ILE A 62 -23.30 23.27 -1.48
CA ILE A 62 -22.78 24.39 -0.70
C ILE A 62 -22.55 24.10 0.80
N ASN A 63 -21.36 24.45 1.32
CA ASN A 63 -21.18 25.23 2.56
C ASN A 63 -19.70 25.62 2.75
N VAL A 64 -19.39 26.91 2.58
CA VAL A 64 -19.28 27.96 3.61
C VAL A 64 -17.87 28.02 4.21
N SER A 65 -17.26 29.17 3.92
CA SER A 65 -16.03 29.79 4.39
C SER A 65 -15.61 29.48 5.83
N GLN A 66 -14.33 29.22 6.04
CA GLN A 66 -13.58 29.88 7.12
C GLN A 66 -12.07 29.90 6.84
N SER A 67 -11.58 31.11 6.67
CA SER A 67 -10.19 31.57 6.70
C SER A 67 -9.68 31.67 8.13
N ILE A 68 -8.44 31.24 8.41
CA ILE A 68 -7.51 31.89 9.35
C ILE A 68 -6.07 31.57 8.91
N ALA A 69 -5.23 32.58 9.08
CA ALA A 69 -3.89 32.81 8.56
C ALA A 69 -2.74 32.16 9.35
N GLY A 70 -1.55 32.15 8.73
CA GLY A 70 -0.22 32.05 9.35
C GLY A 70 0.30 30.62 9.50
N SER A 71 1.54 30.25 9.17
CA SER A 71 2.76 31.06 9.04
C SER A 71 3.82 30.30 8.22
N VAL A 72 4.65 31.10 7.56
CA VAL A 72 5.85 30.78 6.78
C VAL A 72 6.94 30.08 7.61
N SER A 73 7.59 29.07 7.02
CA SER A 73 9.07 28.92 7.02
C SER A 73 9.53 27.72 6.17
N GLU A 74 10.29 28.03 5.12
CA GLU A 74 11.14 27.15 4.27
C GLU A 74 12.61 27.61 4.49
N PRO A 75 13.69 26.99 3.98
CA PRO A 75 14.09 25.58 3.82
C PRO A 75 15.34 25.26 4.69
N GLN A 76 15.68 23.98 4.87
CA GLN A 76 17.09 23.60 5.12
C GLN A 76 17.53 22.48 4.18
N THR A 77 18.37 22.89 3.24
CA THR A 77 19.21 22.08 2.37
C THR A 77 20.26 21.37 3.21
N VAL A 78 20.31 20.04 3.19
CA VAL A 78 21.48 19.28 3.65
C VAL A 78 22.08 18.56 2.46
N THR A 79 23.36 18.87 2.27
CA THR A 79 24.28 18.46 1.23
C THR A 79 24.50 16.95 1.15
N VAL A 80 24.67 16.51 -0.09
CA VAL A 80 25.09 15.17 -0.52
C VAL A 80 26.49 14.84 -0.02
N SER A 81 26.68 13.63 0.49
CA SER A 81 27.97 12.94 0.43
C SER A 81 27.76 11.44 0.27
N ASP A 82 28.08 10.98 -0.94
CA ASP A 82 28.34 9.61 -1.36
C ASP A 82 29.31 8.90 -0.41
N THR A 83 28.96 7.69 0.03
CA THR A 83 29.84 6.50 -0.03
C THR A 83 29.12 5.28 0.54
N HIS A 84 29.28 4.15 -0.15
CA HIS A 84 28.86 2.79 0.25
C HIS A 84 27.38 2.41 0.12
N LYS A 85 26.81 2.61 -1.08
CA LYS A 85 25.84 1.63 -1.59
C LYS A 85 26.59 0.42 -2.11
N GLU A 86 27.14 -0.37 -1.18
CA GLU A 86 27.49 -1.74 -1.51
C GLU A 86 26.22 -2.45 -1.93
N SER A 87 26.16 -2.68 -3.23
CA SER A 87 25.04 -3.25 -3.94
C SER A 87 24.69 -4.60 -3.35
N PHE A 88 23.56 -4.66 -2.66
CA PHE A 88 22.80 -5.88 -2.38
C PHE A 88 22.77 -6.84 -3.58
N PHE A 89 22.77 -6.29 -4.80
CA PHE A 89 22.89 -7.01 -6.06
C PHE A 89 24.19 -7.81 -6.22
N GLU A 90 25.33 -7.32 -5.73
CA GLU A 90 26.61 -8.06 -5.76
C GLU A 90 26.64 -9.19 -4.74
N LYS A 91 25.94 -9.03 -3.60
CA LYS A 91 25.73 -10.11 -2.62
C LYS A 91 24.90 -11.26 -3.20
N LEU A 92 23.99 -10.97 -4.13
CA LEU A 92 23.20 -11.97 -4.85
C LEU A 92 24.01 -12.71 -5.93
N LYS A 93 24.94 -12.05 -6.63
CA LYS A 93 25.78 -12.70 -7.65
C LYS A 93 26.76 -13.71 -7.06
N ARG A 94 27.28 -13.47 -5.84
CA ARG A 94 28.18 -14.39 -5.14
C ARG A 94 27.55 -15.71 -4.70
N SER A 95 26.22 -15.83 -4.75
CA SER A 95 25.50 -17.05 -4.33
C SER A 95 25.32 -18.09 -5.44
N PHE A 96 25.81 -17.83 -6.66
CA PHE A 96 25.66 -18.73 -7.81
C PHE A 96 27.01 -19.25 -8.37
N HIS A 97 28.00 -19.48 -7.49
CA HIS A 97 29.06 -20.43 -7.83
C HIS A 97 28.55 -21.85 -7.57
N LEU A 98 27.83 -22.37 -8.54
CA LEU A 98 27.67 -23.81 -8.73
C LEU A 98 28.98 -24.35 -9.30
N PHE A 99 29.46 -25.43 -8.69
CA PHE A 99 30.51 -26.30 -9.21
C PHE A 99 30.17 -26.82 -10.61
#